data_AF-A0A3L7SF17-F1
#
_entry.id   AF-A0A3L7SF17-F1
#
_cell.length_a   1.000
_cell.length_b   1.000
_cell.length_c   1.000
_cell.angle_alpha   90.00
_cell.angle_beta   90.00
_cell.angle_gamma   90.00
#
_symmetry.space_group_name_H-M   'P 1'
#
loop_
_entity.id
_entity.type
_entity.pdbx_description
1 polymer ?
#
loop_
_entity_poly.entity_id
_entity_poly.type
_entity_poly.pdbx_seq_one_letter_code
_entity_poly.pdbx_strand_id
1 'polypeptide(L)'
;MPNTTPVAVANSMTCILRDLTSPIRVQRFVVVGKYSRNRPFVRHAAILNAETEFKGECKVALSHVGPPIENQYTGDCHIVGQIGLSNEEIEAVADWLASIETQYTPTKILRFQQYVVAPHMVWVKSEEGRPLRQRFSCVGYVIEAYAAANVSLIDSESLPDAEMKDVETAYPDLYGLLDNPKLAKRLGFKGLDDLGLVGPGPWKVALPGYLFHSTNRFEQAQPRPNPFAPSSLEQSCFPVREPIPSPK
;
A
#
# COMPACT_ATOMS: atom_id res chain seq x y z
N MET A 1 -10.35 38.43 -14.07
CA MET A 1 -9.37 37.36 -14.34
C MET A 1 -9.26 36.53 -13.07
N PRO A 2 -9.41 35.20 -13.11
CA PRO A 2 -9.24 34.38 -11.92
C PRO A 2 -7.76 34.37 -11.53
N ASN A 3 -7.47 34.85 -10.31
CA ASN A 3 -6.15 34.76 -9.70
C ASN A 3 -5.88 33.29 -9.37
N THR A 4 -5.19 32.58 -10.26
CA THR A 4 -4.63 31.26 -9.95
C THR A 4 -3.41 31.45 -9.06
N THR A 5 -3.59 31.27 -7.76
CA THR A 5 -2.48 31.17 -6.81
C THR A 5 -1.57 30.02 -7.26
N PRO A 6 -0.24 30.20 -7.35
CA PRO A 6 0.66 29.10 -7.73
C PRO A 6 0.56 27.98 -6.70
N VAL A 7 0.13 26.80 -7.14
CA VAL A 7 0.12 25.59 -6.31
C VAL A 7 1.54 25.02 -6.32
N ALA A 8 2.14 24.88 -5.14
CA ALA A 8 3.46 24.28 -5.02
C ALA A 8 3.41 22.82 -5.50
N VAL A 9 4.22 22.48 -6.50
CA VAL A 9 4.50 21.10 -6.88
C VAL A 9 5.56 20.62 -5.91
N ALA A 10 5.16 19.82 -4.92
CA ALA A 10 6.13 19.26 -4.00
C ALA A 10 6.95 18.18 -4.73
N ASN A 11 8.26 18.39 -4.83
CA ASN A 11 9.21 17.33 -5.18
C ASN A 11 9.22 16.31 -4.03
N SER A 12 9.38 15.02 -4.35
CA SER A 12 9.21 13.84 -3.47
C SER A 12 9.05 14.10 -1.96
N MET A 13 7.89 13.75 -1.40
CA MET A 13 7.59 13.98 0.02
C MET A 13 6.47 13.07 0.50
N THR A 14 6.52 12.70 1.78
CA THR A 14 5.36 12.20 2.52
C THR A 14 4.63 13.36 3.19
N CYS A 15 3.35 13.52 2.92
CA CYS A 15 2.53 14.60 3.44
C CYS A 15 1.34 14.07 4.26
N ILE A 16 1.22 14.52 5.51
CA ILE A 16 0.04 14.26 6.35
C ILE A 16 -1.00 15.33 6.04
N LEU A 17 -2.14 14.92 5.48
CA LEU A 17 -3.08 15.85 4.86
C LEU A 17 -3.78 16.80 5.83
N ARG A 18 -4.02 16.37 7.08
CA ARG A 18 -4.60 17.26 8.11
C ARG A 18 -3.68 18.40 8.54
N ASP A 19 -2.38 18.28 8.28
CA ASP A 19 -1.37 19.25 8.70
C ASP A 19 -1.07 20.24 7.54
N LEU A 20 -1.82 20.16 6.42
CA LEU A 20 -1.70 21.06 5.29
C LEU A 20 -2.12 22.50 5.64
N THR A 21 -1.22 23.45 5.39
CA THR A 21 -1.48 24.89 5.48
C THR A 21 -1.88 25.51 4.14
N SER A 22 -1.68 24.79 3.03
CA SER A 22 -2.04 25.19 1.68
C SER A 22 -2.41 23.97 0.83
N PRO A 23 -3.24 24.14 -0.22
CA PRO A 23 -3.52 23.04 -1.14
C PRO A 23 -2.26 22.49 -1.79
N ILE A 24 -2.22 21.19 -2.01
CA ILE A 24 -1.18 20.51 -2.80
C ILE A 24 -1.81 19.77 -3.97
N ARG A 25 -1.17 19.82 -5.12
CA ARG A 25 -1.57 19.03 -6.30
C ARG A 25 -0.68 17.81 -6.36
N VAL A 26 -1.28 16.63 -6.43
CA VAL A 26 -0.53 15.37 -6.53
C VAL A 26 -0.97 14.62 -7.77
N GLN A 27 0.02 14.02 -8.45
CA GLN A 27 -0.19 13.27 -9.68
C GLN A 27 -0.97 11.98 -9.42
N ARG A 28 -1.55 11.40 -10.48
CA ARG A 28 -2.08 10.04 -10.39
C ARG A 28 -0.98 9.06 -10.00
N PHE A 29 -1.39 7.94 -9.42
CA PHE A 29 -0.56 6.82 -8.98
C PHE A 29 0.39 7.09 -7.81
N VAL A 30 0.24 8.19 -7.08
CA VAL A 30 0.90 8.36 -5.78
C VAL A 30 0.38 7.36 -4.75
N VAL A 31 1.21 7.03 -3.76
CA VAL A 31 0.82 6.19 -2.63
C VAL A 31 -0.08 6.99 -1.70
N VAL A 32 -1.24 6.45 -1.35
CA VAL A 32 -2.13 7.02 -0.35
C VAL A 32 -2.24 6.10 0.85
N GLY A 33 -2.47 6.67 2.03
CA GLY A 33 -2.55 5.93 3.26
C GLY A 33 -3.76 6.30 4.10
N LYS A 34 -4.28 5.30 4.80
CA LYS A 34 -5.36 5.46 5.77
C LYS A 34 -4.88 5.06 7.15
N TYR A 35 -4.91 6.01 8.08
CA TYR A 35 -4.76 5.70 9.51
C TYR A 35 -5.82 4.76 10.07
N SER A 36 -5.43 4.04 11.12
CA SER A 36 -6.37 3.41 12.03
C SER A 36 -7.15 4.46 12.83
N ARG A 37 -8.17 4.03 13.58
CA ARG A 37 -8.88 4.92 14.51
C ARG A 37 -7.93 5.49 15.57
N ASN A 38 -6.98 4.68 16.02
CA ASN A 38 -5.97 5.04 17.00
C ASN A 38 -4.69 5.50 16.28
N ARG A 39 -4.75 6.71 15.73
CA ARG A 39 -3.60 7.37 15.10
C ARG A 39 -2.37 7.33 16.03
N PRO A 40 -1.13 7.26 15.49
CA PRO A 40 -0.78 7.58 14.11
C PRO A 40 -0.65 6.36 13.18
N PHE A 41 -0.92 5.13 13.62
CA PHE A 41 -0.69 3.93 12.81
C PHE A 41 -1.40 3.90 11.42
N VAL A 42 -0.66 3.69 10.32
CA VAL A 42 -1.22 3.50 8.96
C VAL A 42 -1.63 2.05 8.77
N ARG A 43 -2.93 1.80 8.63
CA ARG A 43 -3.49 0.45 8.50
C ARG A 43 -3.71 -0.03 7.07
N HIS A 44 -3.66 0.88 6.10
CA HIS A 44 -3.94 0.55 4.72
C HIS A 44 -3.20 1.51 3.79
N ALA A 45 -2.69 0.95 2.69
CA ALA A 45 -2.09 1.69 1.59
C ALA A 45 -2.82 1.37 0.29
N ALA A 46 -2.90 2.36 -0.60
CA ALA A 46 -3.52 2.26 -1.91
C ALA A 46 -2.83 3.20 -2.89
N ILE A 47 -3.27 3.15 -4.15
CA ILE A 47 -2.77 3.97 -5.25
C ILE A 47 -3.85 4.97 -5.65
N LEU A 48 -3.50 6.25 -5.80
CA LEU A 48 -4.42 7.27 -6.27
C LEU A 48 -4.74 7.09 -7.76
N ASN A 49 -6.02 7.11 -8.16
CA ASN A 49 -6.37 6.85 -9.57
C ASN A 49 -6.20 8.06 -10.50
N ALA A 50 -6.43 9.25 -9.96
CA ALA A 50 -6.48 10.46 -10.74
C ALA A 50 -5.73 11.58 -10.03
N GLU A 51 -5.11 12.44 -10.82
CA GLU A 51 -4.52 13.67 -10.30
C GLU A 51 -5.56 14.45 -9.51
N THR A 52 -5.18 14.90 -8.32
CA THR A 52 -6.10 15.50 -7.35
C THR A 52 -5.42 16.64 -6.62
N GLU A 53 -6.19 17.68 -6.31
CA GLU A 53 -5.78 18.73 -5.38
C GLU A 53 -6.30 18.39 -3.97
N PHE A 54 -5.40 18.27 -3.00
CA PHE A 54 -5.73 18.06 -1.60
C PHE A 54 -5.71 19.36 -0.83
N LYS A 55 -6.77 19.64 -0.06
CA LYS A 55 -6.89 20.80 0.86
C LYS A 55 -6.94 20.38 2.33
N GLY A 56 -6.69 19.11 2.59
CA GLY A 56 -7.01 18.44 3.84
C GLY A 56 -7.29 16.96 3.60
N GLU A 57 -7.62 16.23 4.65
CA GLU A 57 -8.10 14.85 4.55
C GLU A 57 -9.43 14.82 3.79
N CYS A 58 -9.56 13.91 2.83
CA CYS A 58 -10.76 13.80 2.01
C CYS A 58 -10.95 12.38 1.48
N LYS A 59 -12.08 12.16 0.82
CA LYS A 59 -12.32 10.93 0.07
C LYS A 59 -11.85 11.09 -1.37
N VAL A 60 -11.17 10.08 -1.88
CA VAL A 60 -10.61 10.06 -3.23
C VAL A 60 -10.82 8.71 -3.89
N ALA A 61 -10.73 8.67 -5.22
CA ALA A 61 -10.79 7.45 -6.00
C ALA A 61 -9.44 6.72 -5.99
N LEU A 62 -9.46 5.45 -5.57
CA LEU A 62 -8.29 4.64 -5.28
C LEU A 62 -8.35 3.29 -6.02
N SER A 63 -7.16 2.80 -6.37
CA SER A 63 -6.87 1.40 -6.68
C SER A 63 -6.25 0.75 -5.45
N HIS A 64 -6.87 -0.28 -4.90
CA HIS A 64 -6.45 -0.86 -3.62
C HIS A 64 -6.77 -2.34 -3.51
N VAL A 65 -6.19 -2.95 -2.47
CA VAL A 65 -6.58 -4.29 -2.00
C VAL A 65 -6.90 -4.24 -0.52
N GLY A 66 -8.16 -3.97 -0.21
CA GLY A 66 -8.76 -4.07 1.11
C GLY A 66 -9.90 -5.07 1.02
N PRO A 67 -9.60 -6.38 1.13
CA PRO A 67 -10.25 -7.49 0.43
C PRO A 67 -11.71 -7.19 0.00
N PRO A 68 -11.99 -7.02 -1.30
CA PRO A 68 -11.23 -7.48 -2.48
C PRO A 68 -10.30 -6.40 -3.11
N ILE A 69 -9.73 -6.72 -4.29
CA ILE A 69 -9.12 -5.73 -5.19
C ILE A 69 -10.23 -4.84 -5.77
N GLU A 70 -10.03 -3.52 -5.78
CA GLU A 70 -10.95 -2.55 -6.41
C GLU A 70 -10.16 -1.40 -7.04
N ASN A 71 -10.42 -1.09 -8.32
CA ASN A 71 -9.69 -0.07 -9.10
C ASN A 71 -10.39 1.30 -9.15
N GLN A 72 -11.56 1.46 -8.53
CA GLN A 72 -12.32 2.73 -8.48
C GLN A 72 -13.02 2.93 -7.12
N TYR A 73 -12.39 2.46 -6.06
CA TYR A 73 -12.93 2.58 -4.71
C TYR A 73 -12.83 4.02 -4.21
N THR A 74 -13.91 4.56 -3.65
CA THR A 74 -13.86 5.87 -2.98
C THR A 74 -13.53 5.67 -1.49
N GLY A 75 -12.31 6.02 -1.10
CA GLY A 75 -11.77 5.79 0.24
C GLY A 75 -11.25 7.05 0.93
N ASP A 76 -11.18 7.01 2.26
CA ASP A 76 -10.58 8.09 3.06
C ASP A 76 -9.06 8.12 2.87
N CYS A 77 -8.52 9.29 2.58
CA CYS A 77 -7.09 9.56 2.47
C CYS A 77 -6.65 10.47 3.62
N HIS A 78 -5.64 10.03 4.38
CA HIS A 78 -5.08 10.78 5.50
C HIS A 78 -3.62 11.20 5.29
N ILE A 79 -2.89 10.46 4.47
CA ILE A 79 -1.47 10.66 4.19
C ILE A 79 -1.20 10.31 2.73
N VAL A 80 -0.31 11.06 2.08
CA VAL A 80 0.13 10.83 0.69
C VAL A 80 1.64 10.72 0.67
N GLY A 81 2.16 9.73 -0.07
CA GLY A 81 3.57 9.57 -0.38
C GLY A 81 3.78 9.70 -1.87
N GLN A 82 4.58 10.68 -2.30
CA GLN A 82 4.89 10.90 -3.71
C GLN A 82 6.39 10.84 -3.96
N ILE A 83 6.77 10.33 -5.13
CA ILE A 83 8.17 10.19 -5.54
C ILE A 83 8.48 10.87 -6.88
N GLY A 84 7.47 11.50 -7.51
CA GLY A 84 7.55 12.10 -8.84
C GLY A 84 7.85 11.05 -9.91
N LEU A 85 6.81 10.30 -10.31
CA LEU A 85 6.93 9.33 -11.41
C LEU A 85 7.10 10.07 -12.75
N SER A 86 7.87 9.50 -13.66
CA SER A 86 7.93 9.95 -15.06
C SER A 86 6.65 9.54 -15.80
N ASN A 87 6.44 10.06 -17.02
CA ASN A 87 5.29 9.66 -17.83
C ASN A 87 5.35 8.16 -18.18
N GLU A 88 6.53 7.64 -18.49
CA GLU A 88 6.75 6.23 -18.81
C GLU A 88 6.47 5.33 -17.59
N GLU A 89 6.93 5.74 -16.40
CA GLU A 89 6.63 5.01 -15.16
C GLU A 89 5.13 5.05 -14.83
N ILE A 90 4.46 6.18 -15.07
CA ILE A 90 3.02 6.34 -14.94
C ILE A 90 2.26 5.40 -15.90
N GLU A 91 2.69 5.30 -17.15
CA GLU A 91 2.11 4.38 -18.14
C GLU A 91 2.30 2.93 -17.72
N ALA A 92 3.49 2.55 -17.27
CA ALA A 92 3.77 1.19 -16.79
C ALA A 92 2.90 0.79 -15.59
N VAL A 93 2.70 1.70 -14.61
CA VAL A 93 1.76 1.46 -13.49
C VAL A 93 0.33 1.30 -14.00
N ALA A 94 -0.11 2.12 -14.96
CA ALA A 94 -1.45 2.04 -15.52
C ALA A 94 -1.70 0.69 -16.21
N ASP A 95 -0.76 0.25 -17.05
CA ASP A 95 -0.83 -1.02 -17.76
C ASP A 95 -0.86 -2.20 -16.80
N TRP A 96 -0.05 -2.13 -15.73
CA TRP A 96 -0.07 -3.14 -14.69
C TRP A 96 -1.42 -3.22 -13.98
N LEU A 97 -1.99 -2.09 -13.53
CA LEU A 97 -3.30 -2.04 -12.88
C LEU A 97 -4.40 -2.63 -13.76
N ALA A 98 -4.40 -2.27 -15.05
CA ALA A 98 -5.32 -2.83 -16.04
C ALA A 98 -5.12 -4.35 -16.19
N SER A 99 -3.87 -4.82 -16.22
CA SER A 99 -3.57 -6.26 -16.31
C SER A 99 -4.07 -7.04 -15.08
N ILE A 100 -3.93 -6.49 -13.87
CA ILE A 100 -4.42 -7.15 -12.65
C ILE A 100 -5.94 -7.28 -12.69
N GLU A 101 -6.66 -6.26 -13.17
CA GLU A 101 -8.12 -6.32 -13.30
C GLU A 101 -8.56 -7.53 -14.12
N THR A 102 -7.89 -7.79 -15.25
CA THR A 102 -8.21 -8.94 -16.13
C THR A 102 -8.04 -10.30 -15.46
N GLN A 103 -7.20 -10.41 -14.42
CA GLN A 103 -7.02 -11.67 -13.67
C GLN A 103 -8.26 -12.05 -12.84
N TYR A 104 -9.14 -11.08 -12.56
CA TYR A 104 -10.28 -11.24 -11.66
C TYR A 104 -11.65 -11.11 -12.34
N THR A 105 -11.74 -10.42 -13.48
CA THR A 105 -12.99 -10.23 -14.24
C THR A 105 -13.75 -11.52 -14.59
N PRO A 106 -13.12 -12.64 -15.01
CA PRO A 106 -13.86 -13.80 -15.50
C PRO A 106 -14.38 -14.75 -14.40
N THR A 107 -14.00 -14.57 -13.12
CA THR A 107 -14.28 -15.56 -12.07
C THR A 107 -14.85 -14.90 -10.82
N LYS A 108 -15.92 -15.48 -10.26
CA LYS A 108 -16.43 -15.06 -8.95
C LYS A 108 -15.48 -15.53 -7.84
N ILE A 109 -14.46 -14.71 -7.56
CA ILE A 109 -13.45 -14.98 -6.53
C ILE A 109 -13.86 -14.27 -5.24
N LEU A 110 -13.90 -15.01 -4.13
CA LEU A 110 -14.26 -14.44 -2.82
C LEU A 110 -13.17 -13.48 -2.32
N ARG A 111 -13.57 -12.52 -1.48
CA ARG A 111 -12.72 -11.39 -1.06
C ARG A 111 -11.35 -11.81 -0.53
N PHE A 112 -11.30 -12.75 0.41
CA PHE A 112 -10.03 -13.21 0.99
C PHE A 112 -9.23 -14.14 0.09
N GLN A 113 -9.81 -14.67 -0.98
CA GLN A 113 -9.08 -15.46 -1.99
C GLN A 113 -8.26 -14.59 -2.94
N GLN A 114 -8.38 -13.25 -2.83
CA GLN A 114 -7.59 -12.25 -3.55
C GLN A 114 -6.51 -11.63 -2.65
N TYR A 115 -6.51 -11.97 -1.35
CA TYR A 115 -5.71 -11.30 -0.33
C TYR A 115 -4.66 -12.24 0.26
N VAL A 116 -3.50 -11.70 0.65
CA VAL A 116 -2.46 -12.36 1.44
C VAL A 116 -1.88 -11.35 2.44
N VAL A 117 -1.26 -11.79 3.52
CA VAL A 117 -0.53 -10.90 4.45
C VAL A 117 0.98 -11.07 4.29
N ALA A 118 1.46 -12.31 4.30
CA ALA A 118 2.88 -12.65 4.11
C ALA A 118 3.01 -13.85 3.17
N PRO A 119 3.93 -13.86 2.18
CA PRO A 119 4.67 -12.68 1.69
C PRO A 119 3.71 -11.62 1.12
N HIS A 120 4.24 -10.45 0.73
CA HIS A 120 3.41 -9.31 0.29
C HIS A 120 2.57 -9.62 -0.96
N MET A 121 3.01 -10.56 -1.79
CA MET A 121 2.34 -11.07 -2.99
C MET A 121 2.58 -12.57 -3.18
N VAL A 122 1.58 -13.31 -3.66
CA VAL A 122 1.73 -14.72 -4.08
C VAL A 122 1.03 -15.00 -5.40
N TRP A 123 1.64 -15.85 -6.24
CA TRP A 123 0.98 -16.41 -7.42
C TRP A 123 0.10 -17.61 -7.03
N VAL A 124 -1.17 -17.55 -7.40
CA VAL A 124 -2.04 -18.73 -7.46
C VAL A 124 -1.81 -19.41 -8.80
N LYS A 125 -1.46 -20.70 -8.76
CA LYS A 125 -1.15 -21.52 -9.93
C LYS A 125 -2.22 -22.60 -10.14
N SER A 126 -2.38 -23.07 -11.37
CA SER A 126 -3.17 -24.25 -11.70
C SER A 126 -2.48 -25.53 -11.18
N GLU A 127 -3.15 -26.67 -11.29
CA GLU A 127 -2.57 -27.98 -10.96
C GLU A 127 -1.33 -28.27 -11.82
N GLU A 128 -1.30 -27.80 -13.06
CA GLU A 128 -0.15 -27.90 -13.98
C GLU A 128 0.91 -26.81 -13.75
N GLY A 129 0.76 -25.99 -12.70
CA GLY A 129 1.73 -24.95 -12.33
C GLY A 129 1.62 -23.65 -13.13
N ARG A 130 0.61 -23.48 -13.99
CA ARG A 130 0.40 -22.25 -14.77
C ARG A 130 -0.05 -21.11 -13.85
N PRO A 131 0.52 -19.89 -13.95
CA PRO A 131 0.01 -18.74 -13.20
C PRO A 131 -1.43 -18.41 -13.61
N LEU A 132 -2.32 -18.34 -12.62
CA LEU A 132 -3.73 -18.00 -12.82
C LEU A 132 -4.01 -16.55 -12.41
N ARG A 133 -3.55 -16.16 -11.22
CA ARG A 133 -3.73 -14.81 -10.66
C ARG A 133 -2.74 -14.54 -9.53
N GLN A 134 -2.59 -13.28 -9.16
CA GLN A 134 -1.78 -12.84 -8.02
C GLN A 134 -2.65 -12.39 -6.86
N ARG A 135 -2.39 -12.88 -5.66
CA ARG A 135 -2.97 -12.35 -4.41
C ARG A 135 -2.02 -11.33 -3.81
N PHE A 136 -2.56 -10.29 -3.19
CA PHE A 136 -1.76 -9.21 -2.62
C PHE A 136 -2.18 -8.88 -1.19
N SER A 137 -1.23 -8.44 -0.39
CA SER A 137 -1.50 -7.52 0.71
C SER A 137 -1.75 -6.11 0.15
N CYS A 138 -2.36 -5.20 0.92
CA CYS A 138 -2.52 -3.81 0.46
C CYS A 138 -1.18 -3.15 0.10
N VAL A 139 -0.12 -3.48 0.84
CA VAL A 139 1.24 -3.00 0.60
C VAL A 139 1.85 -3.66 -0.62
N GLY A 140 1.72 -4.98 -0.74
CA GLY A 140 2.24 -5.72 -1.87
C GLY A 140 1.63 -5.27 -3.19
N TYR A 141 0.36 -4.90 -3.20
CA TYR A 141 -0.26 -4.32 -4.39
C TYR A 141 0.42 -3.02 -4.84
N VAL A 142 0.80 -2.15 -3.89
CA VAL A 142 1.55 -0.92 -4.18
C VAL A 142 2.98 -1.25 -4.64
N ILE A 143 3.67 -2.14 -3.94
CA ILE A 143 5.04 -2.56 -4.30
C ILE A 143 5.09 -3.08 -5.73
N GLU A 144 4.19 -4.00 -6.08
CA GLU A 144 4.19 -4.67 -7.39
C GLU A 144 3.77 -3.71 -8.52
N ALA A 145 2.87 -2.77 -8.25
CA ALA A 145 2.53 -1.70 -9.20
C ALA A 145 3.74 -0.84 -9.56
N TYR A 146 4.52 -0.44 -8.55
CA TYR A 146 5.73 0.36 -8.76
C TYR A 146 6.87 -0.48 -9.38
N ALA A 147 6.98 -1.76 -9.02
CA ALA A 147 7.94 -2.67 -9.62
C ALA A 147 7.72 -2.84 -11.13
N ALA A 148 6.48 -2.80 -11.61
CA ALA A 148 6.17 -2.80 -13.04
C ALA A 148 6.75 -1.58 -13.79
N ALA A 149 6.96 -0.47 -13.08
CA ALA A 149 7.64 0.72 -13.56
C ALA A 149 9.15 0.74 -13.27
N ASN A 150 9.74 -0.39 -12.88
CA ASN A 150 11.13 -0.52 -12.40
C ASN A 150 11.44 0.38 -11.19
N VAL A 151 10.44 0.70 -10.37
CA VAL A 151 10.63 1.45 -9.12
C VAL A 151 10.52 0.50 -7.94
N SER A 152 11.61 0.36 -7.20
CA SER A 152 11.64 -0.44 -5.97
C SER A 152 11.47 0.46 -4.75
N LEU A 153 10.28 0.45 -4.14
CA LEU A 153 10.01 1.27 -2.94
C LEU A 153 10.64 0.63 -1.68
N ILE A 154 10.38 -0.64 -1.45
CA ILE A 154 10.77 -1.36 -0.22
C ILE A 154 11.61 -2.57 -0.61
N ASP A 155 12.64 -2.86 0.16
CA ASP A 155 13.33 -4.15 0.12
C ASP A 155 12.48 -5.19 0.87
N SER A 156 11.71 -5.98 0.12
CA SER A 156 10.83 -7.01 0.67
C SER A 156 11.58 -8.23 1.20
N GLU A 157 12.85 -8.40 0.84
CA GLU A 157 13.67 -9.53 1.28
C GLU A 157 14.26 -9.29 2.68
N SER A 158 14.48 -8.02 3.02
CA SER A 158 15.08 -7.61 4.30
C SER A 158 14.06 -7.12 5.34
N LEU A 159 12.79 -7.55 5.25
CA LEU A 159 11.76 -7.11 6.19
C LEU A 159 12.11 -7.49 7.64
N PRO A 160 11.79 -6.63 8.63
CA PRO A 160 11.93 -7.00 10.04
C PRO A 160 10.89 -8.05 10.43
N ASP A 161 11.18 -8.75 11.52
CA ASP A 161 10.27 -9.71 12.13
C ASP A 161 9.08 -9.00 12.79
N ALA A 162 7.86 -9.39 12.41
CA ALA A 162 6.63 -8.93 13.04
C ALA A 162 6.10 -9.98 14.00
N GLU A 163 5.95 -9.60 15.27
CA GLU A 163 5.31 -10.44 16.27
C GLU A 163 3.79 -10.42 16.11
N MET A 164 3.11 -11.41 16.69
CA MET A 164 1.65 -11.51 16.65
C MET A 164 0.94 -10.22 17.06
N LYS A 165 1.41 -9.54 18.11
CA LYS A 165 0.83 -8.27 18.59
C LYS A 165 0.86 -7.16 17.51
N ASP A 166 1.90 -7.13 16.69
CA ASP A 166 2.07 -6.13 15.64
C ASP A 166 1.13 -6.42 14.47
N VAL A 167 1.01 -7.71 14.11
CA VAL A 167 0.09 -8.19 13.07
C VAL A 167 -1.36 -8.00 13.48
N GLU A 168 -1.73 -8.26 14.73
CA GLU A 168 -3.07 -7.99 15.29
C GLU A 168 -3.42 -6.52 15.22
N THR A 169 -2.47 -5.64 15.57
CA THR A 169 -2.64 -4.19 15.48
C THR A 169 -2.82 -3.73 14.04
N ALA A 170 -2.10 -4.35 13.10
CA ALA A 170 -2.17 -4.03 11.68
C ALA A 170 -3.45 -4.54 11.01
N TYR A 171 -3.94 -5.71 11.42
CA TYR A 171 -5.03 -6.42 10.78
C TYR A 171 -6.14 -6.85 11.76
N PRO A 172 -6.74 -5.94 12.54
CA PRO A 172 -7.75 -6.30 13.54
C PRO A 172 -8.98 -6.98 12.93
N ASP A 173 -9.32 -6.62 11.69
CA ASP A 173 -10.45 -7.21 10.96
C ASP A 173 -10.23 -8.72 10.66
N LEU A 174 -8.98 -9.18 10.52
CA LEU A 174 -8.68 -10.61 10.31
C LEU A 174 -8.94 -11.41 11.58
N TYR A 175 -8.51 -10.90 12.73
CA TYR A 175 -8.69 -11.57 14.01
C TYR A 175 -10.16 -11.58 14.43
N GLY A 176 -10.92 -10.52 14.12
CA GLY A 176 -12.37 -10.54 14.28
C GLY A 176 -13.10 -11.60 13.44
N LEU A 177 -12.49 -12.13 12.37
CA LEU A 177 -13.06 -13.24 11.59
C LEU A 177 -12.83 -14.61 12.23
N LEU A 178 -11.79 -14.76 13.05
CA LEU A 178 -11.55 -15.99 13.82
C LEU A 178 -12.72 -16.26 14.77
N ASP A 179 -13.28 -15.21 15.35
CA ASP A 179 -14.44 -15.27 16.25
C ASP A 179 -15.79 -15.37 15.51
N ASN A 180 -15.80 -15.30 14.17
CA ASN A 180 -17.03 -15.34 13.37
C ASN A 180 -16.93 -16.30 12.16
N PRO A 181 -17.03 -17.62 12.38
CA PRO A 181 -16.87 -18.63 11.34
C PRO A 181 -17.85 -18.50 10.17
N LYS A 182 -19.09 -18.05 10.45
CA LYS A 182 -20.11 -17.82 9.40
C LYS A 182 -19.69 -16.70 8.46
N LEU A 183 -19.21 -15.58 9.01
CA LEU A 183 -18.71 -14.46 8.23
C LEU A 183 -17.43 -14.83 7.48
N ALA A 184 -16.48 -15.49 8.17
CA ALA A 184 -15.24 -16.00 7.57
C ALA A 184 -15.51 -16.83 6.31
N LYS A 185 -16.38 -17.85 6.41
CA LYS A 185 -16.77 -18.71 5.28
C LYS A 185 -17.37 -17.90 4.13
N ARG A 186 -18.26 -16.95 4.43
CA ARG A 186 -18.91 -16.10 3.42
C ARG A 186 -17.91 -15.23 2.66
N LEU A 187 -16.87 -14.74 3.32
CA LEU A 187 -15.83 -13.90 2.72
C LEU A 187 -14.67 -14.70 2.10
N GLY A 188 -14.68 -16.03 2.24
CA GLY A 188 -13.65 -16.92 1.73
C GLY A 188 -12.38 -16.99 2.58
N PHE A 189 -12.44 -16.54 3.84
CA PHE A 189 -11.33 -16.63 4.79
C PHE A 189 -11.20 -18.07 5.31
N LYS A 190 -9.99 -18.63 5.24
CA LYS A 190 -9.68 -20.02 5.61
C LYS A 190 -8.77 -20.16 6.83
N GLY A 191 -8.46 -19.05 7.50
CA GLY A 191 -7.50 -18.99 8.61
C GLY A 191 -6.23 -18.20 8.25
N LEU A 192 -5.39 -17.98 9.26
CA LEU A 192 -4.17 -17.19 9.15
C LEU A 192 -3.13 -17.84 8.22
N ASP A 193 -3.04 -19.17 8.24
CA ASP A 193 -2.15 -19.95 7.35
C ASP A 193 -2.42 -19.68 5.86
N ASP A 194 -3.69 -19.53 5.45
CA ASP A 194 -4.06 -19.24 4.05
C ASP A 194 -3.62 -17.83 3.61
N LEU A 195 -3.42 -16.92 4.57
CA LEU A 195 -2.85 -15.60 4.39
C LEU A 195 -1.32 -15.58 4.58
N GLY A 196 -0.72 -16.76 4.76
CA GLY A 196 0.71 -17.03 4.94
C GLY A 196 1.29 -16.62 6.29
N LEU A 197 0.43 -16.43 7.30
CA LEU A 197 0.83 -16.28 8.69
C LEU A 197 0.89 -17.66 9.37
N VAL A 198 1.83 -18.50 8.91
CA VAL A 198 1.96 -19.89 9.35
C VAL A 198 2.67 -19.98 10.71
N GLY A 199 2.11 -20.74 11.65
CA GLY A 199 2.72 -20.98 12.96
C GLY A 199 2.52 -19.84 13.96
N PRO A 200 3.34 -19.75 15.04
CA PRO A 200 3.21 -18.70 16.07
C PRO A 200 3.90 -17.37 15.72
N GLY A 201 4.61 -17.29 14.58
CA GLY A 201 5.46 -16.17 14.22
C GLY A 201 6.89 -16.27 14.81
N PRO A 202 7.71 -15.21 14.66
CA PRO A 202 7.40 -13.97 13.93
C PRO A 202 7.33 -14.18 12.41
N TRP A 203 6.77 -13.21 11.70
CA TRP A 203 6.62 -13.24 10.23
C TRP A 203 7.25 -12.03 9.55
N LYS A 204 7.62 -12.19 8.28
CA LYS A 204 8.09 -11.10 7.41
C LYS A 204 6.90 -10.41 6.76
N VAL A 205 6.37 -9.37 7.41
CA VAL A 205 5.16 -8.65 6.96
C VAL A 205 5.53 -7.25 6.48
N ALA A 206 5.17 -6.92 5.24
CA ALA A 206 5.32 -5.58 4.71
C ALA A 206 4.17 -4.68 5.23
N LEU A 207 4.45 -3.80 6.19
CA LEU A 207 3.46 -2.90 6.79
C LEU A 207 3.27 -1.61 5.97
N PRO A 208 2.04 -1.03 5.91
CA PRO A 208 1.75 0.16 5.10
C PRO A 208 2.64 1.35 5.41
N GLY A 209 3.03 1.49 6.66
CA GLY A 209 3.94 2.53 7.10
C GLY A 209 5.29 2.53 6.37
N TYR A 210 5.84 1.36 6.02
CA TYR A 210 7.12 1.26 5.31
C TYR A 210 7.09 2.01 3.97
N LEU A 211 5.95 2.05 3.29
CA LEU A 211 5.80 2.79 2.04
C LEU A 211 6.02 4.29 2.26
N PHE A 212 5.43 4.86 3.31
CA PHE A 212 5.56 6.29 3.60
C PHE A 212 6.96 6.67 4.11
N HIS A 213 7.67 5.71 4.72
CA HIS A 213 9.09 5.85 5.02
C HIS A 213 9.95 5.83 3.77
N SER A 214 9.64 4.94 2.83
CA SER A 214 10.28 4.91 1.51
C SER A 214 10.07 6.22 0.77
N THR A 215 8.81 6.67 0.61
CA THR A 215 8.51 7.88 -0.18
C THR A 215 9.11 9.15 0.43
N ASN A 216 9.26 9.23 1.74
CA ASN A 216 9.89 10.37 2.41
C ASN A 216 11.41 10.45 2.19
N ARG A 217 12.05 9.33 1.87
CA ARG A 217 13.49 9.24 1.60
C ARG A 217 13.81 9.16 0.12
N PHE A 218 12.77 9.13 -0.72
CA PHE A 218 12.94 8.84 -2.12
C PHE A 218 13.54 10.04 -2.83
N GLU A 219 14.80 9.91 -3.22
CA GLU A 219 15.50 10.91 -4.03
C GLU A 219 15.10 10.77 -5.51
N GLN A 220 14.86 11.88 -6.19
CA GLN A 220 14.56 11.92 -7.63
C GLN A 220 15.82 11.81 -8.50
N ALA A 221 16.76 10.95 -8.11
CA ALA A 221 17.98 10.69 -8.87
C ALA A 221 17.72 9.72 -10.04
N GLN A 222 18.57 9.78 -11.06
CA GLN A 222 18.62 8.81 -12.17
C GLN A 222 20.04 8.21 -12.25
N PRO A 223 20.21 6.89 -12.04
CA PRO A 223 19.18 5.89 -11.74
C PRO A 223 18.47 6.14 -10.40
N ARG A 224 17.24 5.65 -10.28
CA ARG A 224 16.45 5.69 -9.03
C ARG A 224 17.27 5.06 -7.88
N PRO A 225 17.18 5.58 -6.65
CA PRO A 225 17.95 5.06 -5.52
C PRO A 225 17.54 3.63 -5.16
N ASN A 226 18.41 2.96 -4.38
CA ASN A 226 18.12 1.63 -3.85
C ASN A 226 16.84 1.61 -3.01
N PRO A 227 16.12 0.47 -2.98
CA PRO A 227 14.92 0.34 -2.17
C PRO A 227 15.20 0.61 -0.70
N PHE A 228 14.21 1.16 0.00
CA PHE A 228 14.29 1.37 1.43
C PHE A 228 14.25 0.02 2.16
N ALA A 229 15.28 -0.27 2.96
CA ALA A 229 15.36 -1.47 3.80
C ALA A 229 14.76 -1.17 5.18
N PRO A 230 13.57 -1.71 5.52
CA PRO A 230 12.92 -1.38 6.77
C PRO A 230 13.64 -1.99 7.98
N SER A 231 13.70 -1.25 9.07
CA SER A 231 14.26 -1.71 10.34
C SER A 231 13.20 -1.89 11.43
N SER A 232 13.53 -2.67 12.47
CA SER A 232 12.65 -2.85 13.65
C SER A 232 12.39 -1.55 14.42
N LEU A 233 13.30 -0.56 14.34
CA LEU A 233 13.09 0.76 14.94
C LEU A 233 11.90 1.48 14.30
N GLU A 234 11.78 1.38 12.98
CA GLU A 234 10.75 2.07 12.21
C GLU A 234 9.38 1.39 12.35
N GLN A 235 9.37 0.09 12.64
CA GLN A 235 8.17 -0.66 13.00
C GLN A 235 7.38 -0.01 14.16
N SER A 236 8.09 0.61 15.10
CA SER A 236 7.50 1.27 16.27
C SER A 236 7.03 2.72 16.03
N CYS A 237 7.40 3.33 14.89
CA CYS A 237 7.34 4.78 14.71
C CYS A 237 6.32 5.25 13.67
N PHE A 238 5.22 4.53 13.43
CA PHE A 238 4.37 4.78 12.26
C PHE A 238 3.26 5.83 12.39
N PRO A 239 3.23 6.86 11.51
CA PRO A 239 4.36 7.50 10.81
C PRO A 239 5.03 8.55 11.70
N VAL A 240 6.33 8.71 11.45
CA VAL A 240 7.16 9.71 12.11
C VAL A 240 6.66 11.10 11.71
N ARG A 241 6.37 11.95 12.71
CA ARG A 241 6.02 13.38 12.51
C ARG A 241 7.25 14.28 12.31
N GLU A 242 8.43 13.75 12.51
CA GLU A 242 9.70 14.49 12.47
C GLU A 242 10.53 14.15 11.23
N PRO A 243 11.35 15.09 10.72
CA PRO A 243 12.35 14.75 9.71
C PRO A 243 13.28 13.69 10.30
N ILE A 244 13.24 12.49 9.72
CA ILE A 244 14.21 11.45 10.05
C ILE A 244 15.56 12.00 9.60
N PRO A 245 16.53 12.19 10.50
CA PRO A 245 17.81 12.78 10.14
C PRO A 245 18.42 11.98 9.00
N SER A 246 18.90 12.69 7.97
CA SER A 246 19.58 12.09 6.84
C SER A 246 20.69 11.16 7.34
N PRO A 247 20.90 9.99 6.71
CA PRO A 247 22.09 9.18 6.99
C PRO A 247 23.32 10.06 6.81
N LYS A 248 24.19 10.07 7.81
CA LYS A 248 25.51 10.72 7.73
C LYS A 248 26.42 9.95 6.79
#